data_AF-A0A1C3L1T6-F1
#
_entry.id   AF-A0A1C3L1T6-F1
#
_cell.length_a   1.000
_cell.length_b   1.000
_cell.length_c   1.000
_cell.angle_alpha   90.00
_cell.angle_beta   90.00
_cell.angle_gamma   90.00
#
_symmetry.space_group_name_H-M   'P 1'
#
loop_
_entity.id
_entity.type
_entity.pdbx_description
1 polymer ?
#
loop_
_entity_poly.entity_id
_entity_poly.type
_entity_poly.pdbx_seq_one_letter_code
_entity_poly.pdbx_strand_id
1 'polypeptide(L)'
;MCILTLVKDNVKSDILKLVLDFIKVVVAKNEGKITFPEIQYKKKISFEHKNKIYKDLFCSLYAIIDMYDCFNELFNEDEDKVSENEEFIFHLASDKYNLKQQDLKHLNELLCEKSFIVSNKHSSIVDIFYFCSIHKLLSEMTAKERVDFSHIFRWFLHIQETLTRIICENMDMNSLPDKSLSSDKEKNPFFHIQPHLTLKNGIAYYKDAKWMSSQGEIMCVLQQGTIS
;
A
#
# COMPACT_ATOMS: atom_id res chain seq x y z
N MET A 1 17.03 24.42 1.17
CA MET A 1 17.43 23.03 1.44
C MET A 1 16.19 22.27 1.88
N CYS A 2 15.90 21.11 1.27
CA CYS A 2 14.72 20.28 1.59
C CYS A 2 15.22 18.87 1.85
N ILE A 3 15.32 18.46 3.12
CA ILE A 3 15.95 17.19 3.51
C ILE A 3 15.06 16.45 4.47
N LEU A 4 14.82 15.18 4.18
CA LEU A 4 14.18 14.25 5.10
C LEU A 4 15.25 13.28 5.63
N THR A 5 15.58 13.43 6.90
CA THR A 5 16.45 12.51 7.62
C THR A 5 15.60 11.39 8.24
N LEU A 6 15.94 10.15 7.91
CA LEU A 6 15.27 8.92 8.34
C LEU A 6 16.22 8.03 9.15
N VAL A 7 15.67 7.03 9.82
CA VAL A 7 16.39 5.99 10.56
C VAL A 7 16.16 4.66 9.85
N LYS A 8 17.22 3.85 9.66
CA LYS A 8 17.08 2.51 9.06
C LYS A 8 16.30 1.57 9.98
N ASP A 9 15.57 0.62 9.39
CA ASP A 9 14.82 -0.43 10.09
C ASP A 9 13.87 0.13 11.17
N ASN A 10 13.17 1.23 10.84
CA ASN A 10 12.35 1.97 11.77
C ASN A 10 10.98 2.28 11.15
N VAL A 11 9.92 1.71 11.73
CA VAL A 11 8.54 1.84 11.23
C VAL A 11 8.13 3.31 11.02
N LYS A 12 8.51 4.22 11.92
CA LYS A 12 8.19 5.65 11.76
C LYS A 12 8.86 6.26 10.52
N SER A 13 10.07 5.81 10.19
CA SER A 13 10.79 6.24 9.00
C SER A 13 10.17 5.64 7.73
N ASP A 14 9.72 4.39 7.80
CA ASP A 14 9.02 3.73 6.70
C ASP A 14 7.68 4.40 6.39
N ILE A 15 6.94 4.84 7.43
CA ILE A 15 5.73 5.65 7.29
C ILE A 15 6.01 6.94 6.51
N LEU A 16 7.01 7.73 6.92
CA LEU A 16 7.34 8.98 6.23
C LEU A 16 7.76 8.75 4.78
N LYS A 17 8.48 7.66 4.52
CA LYS A 17 8.87 7.28 3.16
C LYS A 17 7.64 6.94 2.32
N LEU A 18 6.71 6.14 2.86
CA LEU A 18 5.51 5.72 2.15
C LEU A 18 4.53 6.89 1.95
N VAL A 19 4.50 7.88 2.86
CA VAL A 19 3.77 9.15 2.64
C VAL A 19 4.34 9.91 1.44
N LEU A 20 5.67 9.98 1.28
CA LEU A 20 6.25 10.62 0.09
C LEU A 20 5.92 9.85 -1.20
N ASP A 21 5.87 8.52 -1.15
CA ASP A 21 5.48 7.70 -2.30
C ASP A 21 3.98 7.85 -2.63
N PHE A 22 3.12 7.93 -1.62
CA PHE A 22 1.72 8.31 -1.78
C PHE A 22 1.57 9.66 -2.47
N ILE A 23 2.30 10.68 -2.01
CA ILE A 23 2.27 12.03 -2.61
C ILE A 23 2.71 11.97 -4.09
N LYS A 24 3.73 11.18 -4.44
CA LYS A 24 4.14 11.01 -5.85
C LYS A 24 3.03 10.40 -6.71
N VAL A 25 2.33 9.40 -6.19
CA VAL A 25 1.36 8.62 -6.97
C VAL A 25 0.00 9.31 -7.07
N VAL A 26 -0.45 9.91 -5.97
CA VAL A 26 -1.81 10.42 -5.80
C VAL A 26 -1.89 11.93 -6.04
N VAL A 27 -0.93 12.71 -5.52
CA VAL A 27 -0.98 14.17 -5.55
C VAL A 27 -0.21 14.72 -6.77
N ALA A 28 1.02 14.25 -6.98
CA ALA A 28 1.94 14.81 -7.98
C ALA A 28 1.58 14.50 -9.44
N LYS A 29 0.63 13.59 -9.70
CA LYS A 29 0.16 13.31 -11.07
C LYS A 29 -0.49 14.52 -11.75
N ASN A 30 -0.95 15.51 -10.97
CA ASN A 30 -1.75 16.62 -11.48
C ASN A 30 -1.02 17.97 -11.51
N GLU A 31 0.20 18.07 -10.96
CA GLU A 31 0.86 19.36 -10.76
C GLU A 31 2.35 19.35 -11.14
N GLY A 32 2.70 19.93 -12.28
CA GLY A 32 4.04 20.46 -12.62
C GLY A 32 5.31 19.71 -12.15
N LYS A 33 6.40 20.47 -11.92
CA LYS A 33 7.66 19.95 -11.36
C LYS A 33 7.63 20.08 -9.83
N ILE A 34 7.17 19.06 -9.14
CA ILE A 34 7.24 18.98 -7.67
C ILE A 34 8.65 18.57 -7.23
N THR A 35 9.22 19.29 -6.25
CA THR A 35 10.54 18.98 -5.69
C THR A 35 10.41 18.13 -4.43
N PHE A 36 10.87 16.89 -4.49
CA PHE A 36 10.92 15.99 -3.34
C PHE A 36 12.18 16.22 -2.47
N PRO A 37 12.12 15.96 -1.15
CA PRO A 37 13.27 16.10 -0.28
C PRO A 37 14.37 15.09 -0.62
N GLU A 38 15.62 15.50 -0.41
CA GLU A 38 16.73 14.56 -0.37
C GLU A 38 16.59 13.65 0.87
N ILE A 39 16.71 12.34 0.67
CA ILE A 39 16.64 11.36 1.77
C ILE A 39 18.03 11.11 2.33
N GLN A 40 18.19 11.32 3.64
CA GLN A 40 19.42 10.98 4.38
C GLN A 40 19.11 9.99 5.50
N TYR A 41 20.02 9.08 5.79
CA TYR A 41 19.87 8.14 6.91
C TYR A 41 20.80 8.50 8.07
N LYS A 42 20.23 8.80 9.25
CA LYS A 42 20.97 9.14 10.48
C LYS A 42 20.29 8.47 11.69
N LYS A 43 20.65 8.91 12.90
CA LYS A 43 20.16 8.34 14.18
C LYS A 43 18.78 8.85 14.63
N LYS A 44 18.29 9.96 14.05
CA LYS A 44 17.04 10.61 14.45
C LYS A 44 16.27 11.06 13.22
N ILE A 45 14.94 10.96 13.30
CA ILE A 45 14.03 11.48 12.28
C ILE A 45 13.99 13.01 12.38
N SER A 46 14.14 13.67 11.24
CA SER A 46 13.88 15.11 11.12
C SER A 46 13.60 15.51 9.68
N PHE A 47 12.76 16.51 9.50
CA PHE A 47 12.52 17.16 8.22
C PHE A 47 13.00 18.61 8.27
N GLU A 48 13.81 19.00 7.29
CA GLU A 48 14.34 20.36 7.15
C GLU A 48 13.76 21.03 5.91
N HIS A 49 13.07 22.15 6.11
CA HIS A 49 12.44 22.93 5.05
C HIS A 49 12.36 24.41 5.45
N LYS A 50 12.67 25.33 4.52
CA LYS A 50 12.60 26.80 4.73
C LYS A 50 13.25 27.28 6.06
N ASN A 51 14.46 26.80 6.36
CA ASN A 51 15.20 27.11 7.59
C ASN A 51 14.52 26.66 8.91
N LYS A 52 13.51 25.80 8.83
CA LYS A 52 12.89 25.14 9.98
C LYS A 52 13.30 23.67 10.01
N ILE A 53 13.50 23.15 11.23
CA ILE A 53 13.79 21.73 11.48
C ILE A 53 12.67 21.16 12.32
N TYR A 54 11.88 20.27 11.73
CA TYR A 54 10.85 19.49 12.38
C TYR A 54 11.45 18.17 12.85
N LYS A 55 11.20 17.77 14.10
CA LYS A 55 11.86 16.62 14.74
C LYS A 55 10.85 15.53 15.07
N ASP A 56 11.28 14.27 14.95
CA ASP A 56 10.44 13.08 15.15
C ASP A 56 9.29 12.96 14.13
N LEU A 57 8.49 11.91 14.23
CA LEU A 57 7.49 11.52 13.23
C LEU A 57 6.44 12.60 12.99
N PHE A 58 5.61 12.93 13.99
CA PHE A 58 4.41 13.74 13.75
C PHE A 58 4.74 15.17 13.30
N CYS A 59 5.76 15.82 13.90
CA CYS A 59 6.18 17.15 13.44
C CYS A 59 6.68 17.11 12.00
N SER A 60 7.43 16.06 11.62
CA SER A 60 7.90 15.90 10.24
C SER A 60 6.76 15.57 9.28
N LEU A 61 5.83 14.71 9.70
CA LEU A 61 4.65 14.30 8.93
C LEU A 61 3.78 15.52 8.59
N TYR A 62 3.32 16.26 9.60
CA TYR A 62 2.45 17.42 9.36
C TYR A 62 3.16 18.54 8.58
N ALA A 63 4.48 18.71 8.74
CA ALA A 63 5.24 19.65 7.92
C ALA A 63 5.38 19.20 6.46
N ILE A 64 5.43 17.89 6.19
CA ILE A 64 5.38 17.34 4.83
C ILE A 64 3.99 17.57 4.26
N ILE A 65 2.93 17.26 5.00
CA ILE A 65 1.54 17.43 4.55
C ILE A 65 1.26 18.89 4.15
N ASP A 66 1.66 19.83 5.01
CA ASP A 66 1.55 21.28 4.74
C ASP A 66 2.37 21.71 3.51
N MET A 67 3.55 21.13 3.31
CA MET A 67 4.40 21.45 2.15
C MET A 67 3.77 21.02 0.82
N TYR A 68 3.04 19.90 0.79
CA TYR A 68 2.47 19.33 -0.42
C TYR A 68 0.95 19.53 -0.56
N ASP A 69 0.34 20.27 0.37
CA ASP A 69 -1.11 20.54 0.39
C ASP A 69 -1.97 19.27 0.20
N CYS A 70 -1.60 18.18 0.89
CA CYS A 70 -2.19 16.85 0.69
C CYS A 70 -2.98 16.34 1.90
N PHE A 71 -3.49 17.27 2.72
CA PHE A 71 -4.25 16.91 3.92
C PHE A 71 -5.56 16.21 3.55
N ASN A 72 -6.28 16.74 2.56
CA ASN A 72 -7.54 16.18 2.07
C ASN A 72 -7.38 14.71 1.62
N GLU A 73 -6.37 14.41 0.81
CA GLU A 73 -6.12 13.05 0.29
C GLU A 73 -5.64 12.09 1.37
N LEU A 74 -4.83 12.55 2.34
CA LEU A 74 -4.32 11.68 3.40
C LEU A 74 -5.34 11.42 4.51
N PHE A 75 -6.19 12.40 4.83
CA PHE A 75 -7.15 12.31 5.93
C PHE A 75 -8.61 12.13 5.47
N ASN A 76 -8.83 11.98 4.16
CA ASN A 76 -10.14 11.81 3.54
C ASN A 76 -11.13 12.89 4.02
N GLU A 77 -10.70 14.15 3.91
CA GLU A 77 -11.52 15.30 4.33
C GLU A 77 -12.82 15.39 3.52
N ASP A 78 -12.77 15.05 2.22
CA ASP A 78 -13.91 14.94 1.33
C ASP A 78 -14.92 13.83 1.67
N GLU A 79 -14.59 12.93 2.59
CA GLU A 79 -15.47 11.89 3.12
C GLU A 79 -15.90 12.14 4.58
N ASP A 80 -15.56 13.31 5.15
CA ASP A 80 -15.76 13.64 6.57
C ASP A 80 -15.10 12.63 7.53
N LYS A 81 -13.93 12.10 7.14
CA LYS A 81 -13.22 11.01 7.85
C LYS A 81 -11.97 11.44 8.62
N VAL A 82 -11.74 12.74 8.78
CA VAL A 82 -10.54 13.28 9.46
C VAL A 82 -10.40 12.73 10.88
N SER A 83 -11.45 12.81 11.70
CA SER A 83 -11.39 12.36 13.10
C SER A 83 -11.18 10.84 13.24
N GLU A 84 -11.78 10.05 12.34
CA GLU A 84 -11.57 8.60 12.30
C GLU A 84 -10.11 8.28 11.94
N ASN A 85 -9.55 8.96 10.92
CA ASN A 85 -8.14 8.83 10.57
C ASN A 85 -7.20 9.17 11.74
N GLU A 86 -7.46 10.28 12.44
CA GLU A 86 -6.69 10.68 13.62
C GLU A 86 -6.75 9.64 14.74
N GLU A 87 -7.94 9.14 15.07
CA GLU A 87 -8.14 8.14 16.12
C GLU A 87 -7.26 6.91 15.89
N PHE A 88 -7.30 6.34 14.67
CA PHE A 88 -6.52 5.16 14.32
C PHE A 88 -5.00 5.41 14.40
N ILE A 89 -4.47 6.49 13.82
CA ILE A 89 -3.03 6.73 13.81
C ILE A 89 -2.49 7.05 15.21
N PHE A 90 -3.25 7.77 16.05
CA PHE A 90 -2.83 8.10 17.40
C PHE A 90 -2.96 6.90 18.34
N HIS A 91 -3.99 6.06 18.16
CA HIS A 91 -4.11 4.79 18.88
C HIS A 91 -2.90 3.88 18.58
N LEU A 92 -2.60 3.65 17.30
CA LEU A 92 -1.45 2.84 16.88
C LEU A 92 -0.11 3.42 17.36
N ALA A 93 0.04 4.75 17.34
CA ALA A 93 1.23 5.41 17.86
C ALA A 93 1.37 5.24 19.39
N SER A 94 0.26 5.23 20.13
CA SER A 94 0.24 4.99 21.58
C SER A 94 0.74 3.58 21.94
N ASP A 95 0.41 2.58 21.11
CA ASP A 95 0.90 1.21 21.20
C ASP A 95 2.29 1.00 20.58
N LYS A 96 2.98 2.10 20.27
CA LYS A 96 4.33 2.11 19.69
C LYS A 96 4.40 1.29 18.41
N TYR A 97 3.36 1.38 17.57
CA TYR A 97 3.27 0.75 16.25
C TYR A 97 3.24 -0.78 16.29
N ASN A 98 2.96 -1.39 17.45
CA ASN A 98 2.83 -2.84 17.60
C ASN A 98 1.35 -3.23 17.60
N LEU A 99 1.00 -4.24 16.81
CA LEU A 99 -0.34 -4.80 16.75
C LEU A 99 -0.37 -6.16 17.44
N LYS A 100 -1.25 -6.31 18.43
CA LYS A 100 -1.48 -7.58 19.12
C LYS A 100 -2.40 -8.46 18.27
N GLN A 101 -2.47 -9.74 18.61
CA GLN A 101 -3.34 -10.71 17.93
C GLN A 101 -4.81 -10.28 17.90
N GLN A 102 -5.31 -9.66 18.98
CA GLN A 102 -6.68 -9.16 19.02
C GLN A 102 -6.89 -7.99 18.03
N ASP A 103 -5.91 -7.09 17.91
CA ASP A 103 -5.96 -5.96 16.99
C ASP A 103 -5.95 -6.46 15.54
N LEU A 104 -5.15 -7.49 15.23
CA LEU A 104 -5.15 -8.15 13.92
C LEU A 104 -6.49 -8.82 13.62
N LYS A 105 -7.13 -9.45 14.61
CA LYS A 105 -8.45 -10.05 14.41
C LYS A 105 -9.50 -8.98 14.08
N HIS A 106 -9.56 -7.90 14.86
CA HIS A 106 -10.49 -6.80 14.60
C HIS A 106 -10.23 -6.12 13.26
N LEU A 107 -8.95 -5.90 12.91
CA LEU A 107 -8.57 -5.32 11.62
C LEU A 107 -8.99 -6.24 10.46
N ASN A 108 -8.85 -7.55 10.61
CA ASN A 108 -9.27 -8.51 9.59
C ASN A 108 -10.80 -8.54 9.40
N GLU A 109 -11.55 -8.45 10.51
CA GLU A 109 -13.01 -8.32 10.48
C GLU A 109 -13.44 -7.00 9.81
N LEU A 110 -12.77 -5.89 10.12
CA LEU A 110 -13.03 -4.58 9.50
C LEU A 110 -12.78 -4.60 7.98
N LEU A 111 -11.69 -5.23 7.54
CA LEU A 111 -11.30 -5.31 6.13
C LEU A 111 -12.07 -6.37 5.32
N CYS A 112 -12.99 -7.09 5.95
CA CYS A 112 -13.85 -8.06 5.28
C CYS A 112 -14.71 -7.39 4.20
N GLU A 113 -15.29 -6.22 4.53
CA GLU A 113 -16.19 -5.48 3.63
C GLU A 113 -15.55 -4.21 3.04
N LYS A 114 -14.31 -3.87 3.45
CA LYS A 114 -13.65 -2.62 3.07
C LYS A 114 -12.36 -2.85 2.28
N SER A 115 -12.17 -2.06 1.23
CA SER A 115 -10.91 -2.05 0.46
C SER A 115 -9.77 -1.38 1.24
N PHE A 116 -10.07 -0.35 2.04
CA PHE A 116 -9.15 0.46 2.85
C PHE A 116 -9.65 0.52 4.30
N ILE A 117 -8.79 0.86 5.25
CA ILE A 117 -9.15 0.81 6.68
C ILE A 117 -10.22 1.85 7.02
N VAL A 118 -10.05 3.10 6.58
CA VAL A 118 -10.99 4.20 6.88
C VAL A 118 -11.83 4.58 5.65
N SER A 119 -11.18 5.00 4.57
CA SER A 119 -11.81 5.49 3.34
C SER A 119 -12.65 4.44 2.60
N ASN A 120 -13.63 4.90 1.81
CA ASN A 120 -14.31 4.06 0.82
C ASN A 120 -13.81 4.29 -0.61
N LYS A 121 -12.90 5.24 -0.83
CA LYS A 121 -12.44 5.68 -2.17
C LYS A 121 -11.00 5.28 -2.48
N HIS A 122 -10.06 5.58 -1.59
CA HIS A 122 -8.63 5.35 -1.82
C HIS A 122 -7.86 5.18 -0.50
N SER A 123 -6.60 4.76 -0.56
CA SER A 123 -5.74 4.66 0.62
C SER A 123 -5.64 5.99 1.37
N SER A 124 -5.58 5.90 2.69
CA SER A 124 -5.48 7.01 3.62
C SER A 124 -4.16 6.96 4.41
N ILE A 125 -3.95 7.94 5.29
CA ILE A 125 -2.83 7.93 6.23
C ILE A 125 -2.87 6.71 7.16
N VAL A 126 -4.06 6.22 7.52
CA VAL A 126 -4.22 5.03 8.35
C VAL A 126 -3.71 3.80 7.61
N ASP A 127 -4.01 3.66 6.32
CA ASP A 127 -3.53 2.53 5.54
C ASP A 127 -2.00 2.49 5.50
N ILE A 128 -1.36 3.66 5.33
CA ILE A 128 0.10 3.81 5.35
C ILE A 128 0.68 3.39 6.71
N PHE A 129 0.11 3.89 7.81
CA PHE A 129 0.57 3.59 9.17
C PHE A 129 0.48 2.09 9.47
N TYR A 130 -0.68 1.49 9.23
CA TYR A 130 -0.89 0.07 9.49
C TYR A 130 -0.03 -0.80 8.58
N PHE A 131 0.16 -0.42 7.31
CA PHE A 131 0.96 -1.19 6.35
C PHE A 131 2.40 -1.32 6.84
N CYS A 132 3.01 -0.20 7.24
CA CYS A 132 4.35 -0.20 7.80
C CYS A 132 4.43 -0.97 9.13
N SER A 133 3.42 -0.87 9.98
CA SER A 133 3.37 -1.59 11.26
C SER A 133 3.28 -3.11 11.13
N ILE A 134 2.51 -3.62 10.17
CA ILE A 134 2.33 -5.07 10.02
C ILE A 134 3.32 -5.74 9.06
N HIS A 135 4.07 -4.97 8.27
CA HIS A 135 4.96 -5.50 7.24
C HIS A 135 5.87 -6.60 7.76
N LYS A 136 6.56 -6.36 8.88
CA LYS A 136 7.45 -7.35 9.51
C LYS A 136 6.67 -8.58 9.96
N LEU A 137 5.56 -8.38 10.67
CA LEU A 137 4.73 -9.45 11.21
C LEU A 137 4.19 -10.36 10.09
N LEU A 138 3.64 -9.79 9.01
CA LEU A 138 3.18 -10.57 7.85
C LEU A 138 4.33 -11.27 7.12
N SER A 139 5.51 -10.63 7.01
CA SER A 139 6.67 -11.23 6.33
C SER A 139 7.18 -12.49 7.04
N GLU A 140 7.05 -12.55 8.37
CA GLU A 140 7.46 -13.68 9.21
C GLU A 140 6.39 -14.77 9.31
N MET A 141 5.12 -14.45 9.01
CA MET A 141 4.03 -15.43 8.99
C MET A 141 4.18 -16.45 7.87
N THR A 142 3.86 -17.70 8.19
CA THR A 142 3.71 -18.81 7.24
C THR A 142 2.48 -18.61 6.35
N ALA A 143 2.44 -19.31 5.22
CA ALA A 143 1.28 -19.28 4.33
C ALA A 143 -0.03 -19.67 5.03
N LYS A 144 0.02 -20.63 5.96
CA LYS A 144 -1.15 -21.09 6.72
C LYS A 144 -1.69 -19.99 7.65
N GLU A 145 -0.81 -19.31 8.39
CA GLU A 145 -1.19 -18.22 9.29
C GLU A 145 -1.78 -17.02 8.53
N ARG A 146 -1.29 -16.75 7.31
CA ARG A 146 -1.84 -15.67 6.47
C ARG A 146 -3.27 -15.94 5.99
N VAL A 147 -3.70 -17.21 5.91
CA VAL A 147 -5.09 -17.54 5.54
C VAL A 147 -6.06 -17.11 6.65
N ASP A 148 -5.66 -17.24 7.91
CA ASP A 148 -6.47 -16.81 9.05
C ASP A 148 -6.67 -15.27 9.08
N PHE A 149 -5.77 -14.53 8.42
CA PHE A 149 -5.82 -13.09 8.23
C PHE A 149 -5.96 -12.70 6.75
N SER A 150 -6.76 -13.47 5.99
CA SER A 150 -6.87 -13.32 4.54
C SER A 150 -7.29 -11.92 4.06
N HIS A 151 -8.13 -11.19 4.80
CA HIS A 151 -8.55 -9.83 4.43
C HIS A 151 -7.43 -8.81 4.65
N ILE A 152 -6.67 -8.94 5.75
CA ILE A 152 -5.45 -8.17 5.96
C ILE A 152 -4.44 -8.46 4.85
N PHE A 153 -4.24 -9.73 4.51
CA PHE A 153 -3.26 -10.09 3.48
C PHE A 153 -3.66 -9.56 2.10
N ARG A 154 -4.95 -9.63 1.75
CA ARG A 154 -5.50 -9.00 0.53
C ARG A 154 -5.25 -7.49 0.52
N TRP A 155 -5.58 -6.80 1.60
CA TRP A 155 -5.37 -5.37 1.74
C TRP A 155 -3.88 -5.01 1.66
N PHE A 156 -3.02 -5.75 2.36
CA PHE A 156 -1.57 -5.51 2.36
C PHE A 156 -0.98 -5.62 0.96
N LEU A 157 -1.34 -6.68 0.21
CA LEU A 157 -0.92 -6.83 -1.18
C LEU A 157 -1.44 -5.68 -2.04
N HIS A 158 -2.70 -5.27 -1.84
CA HIS A 158 -3.26 -4.13 -2.57
C HIS A 158 -2.49 -2.83 -2.31
N ILE A 159 -2.16 -2.51 -1.05
CA ILE A 159 -1.38 -1.32 -0.70
C ILE A 159 0.05 -1.40 -1.24
N GLN A 160 0.69 -2.58 -1.14
CA GLN A 160 2.02 -2.80 -1.69
C GLN A 160 2.04 -2.52 -3.21
N GLU A 161 1.12 -3.10 -3.96
CA GLU A 161 1.10 -2.97 -5.41
C GLU A 161 0.66 -1.58 -5.88
N THR A 162 -0.11 -0.83 -5.09
CA THR A 162 -0.60 0.51 -5.47
C THR A 162 0.28 1.66 -5.01
N LEU A 163 0.91 1.57 -3.83
CA LEU A 163 1.72 2.65 -3.27
C LEU A 163 3.23 2.40 -3.38
N THR A 164 3.69 1.14 -3.30
CA THR A 164 5.14 0.83 -3.33
C THR A 164 5.64 0.37 -4.69
N ARG A 165 4.76 -0.07 -5.59
CA ARG A 165 5.11 -0.46 -6.95
C ARG A 165 4.71 0.63 -7.94
N ILE A 166 5.73 1.31 -8.44
CA ILE A 166 5.99 1.56 -9.86
C ILE A 166 4.72 1.77 -10.70
N ILE A 167 4.57 2.99 -11.20
CA ILE A 167 3.87 3.30 -12.45
C ILE A 167 4.05 2.10 -13.39
N CYS A 168 2.98 1.36 -13.68
CA CYS A 168 2.99 0.49 -14.85
C CYS A 168 3.11 1.42 -16.07
N GLU A 169 4.32 1.89 -16.38
CA GLU A 169 4.58 2.78 -17.52
C GLU A 169 4.28 2.07 -18.85
N ASN A 170 3.96 0.77 -18.82
CA ASN A 170 3.71 -0.06 -19.99
C ASN A 170 2.50 -1.01 -19.89
N MET A 171 1.55 -0.80 -18.97
CA MET A 171 0.23 -1.45 -19.12
C MET A 171 -0.78 -0.44 -19.63
N ASP A 172 -1.31 -0.70 -20.83
CA ASP A 172 -2.48 0.00 -21.34
C ASP A 172 -3.66 -0.31 -20.41
N MET A 173 -4.13 0.70 -19.67
CA MET A 173 -5.27 0.58 -18.75
C MET A 173 -6.58 0.23 -19.48
N ASN A 174 -6.63 0.38 -20.81
CA ASN A 174 -7.74 -0.12 -21.63
C ASN A 174 -7.67 -1.63 -21.91
N SER A 175 -6.56 -2.28 -21.54
CA SER A 175 -6.32 -3.72 -21.73
C SER A 175 -6.44 -4.54 -20.43
N LEU A 176 -6.67 -3.90 -19.28
CA LEU A 176 -6.99 -4.61 -18.04
C LEU A 176 -8.28 -5.43 -18.26
N PRO A 177 -8.32 -6.70 -17.81
CA PRO A 177 -9.49 -7.53 -18.01
C PRO A 177 -10.66 -7.01 -17.19
N ASP A 178 -11.51 -6.31 -17.93
CA ASP A 178 -12.95 -6.10 -17.82
C ASP A 178 -13.61 -6.06 -16.43
N LYS A 179 -14.50 -5.08 -16.33
CA LYS A 179 -15.50 -4.78 -15.28
C LYS A 179 -16.37 -5.97 -14.81
N SER A 180 -16.16 -7.17 -15.33
CA SER A 180 -16.91 -8.38 -15.00
C SER A 180 -16.45 -9.09 -13.72
N LEU A 181 -15.23 -8.84 -13.23
CA LEU A 181 -14.71 -9.57 -12.06
C LEU A 181 -15.20 -9.05 -10.70
N SER A 182 -15.67 -7.79 -10.65
CA SER A 182 -16.14 -7.15 -9.41
C SER A 182 -17.67 -7.10 -9.27
N SER A 183 -18.42 -7.50 -10.30
CA SER A 183 -19.89 -7.36 -10.35
C SER A 183 -20.66 -8.63 -9.96
N ASP A 184 -20.01 -9.79 -9.93
CA ASP A 184 -20.66 -11.07 -9.62
C ASP A 184 -20.36 -11.50 -8.18
N LYS A 185 -21.29 -11.20 -7.26
CA LYS A 185 -21.15 -11.50 -5.81
C LYS A 185 -21.27 -12.99 -5.49
N GLU A 186 -21.71 -13.82 -6.44
CA GLU A 186 -22.03 -15.23 -6.20
C GLU A 186 -20.94 -16.21 -6.67
N LYS A 187 -19.93 -15.77 -7.43
CA LYS A 187 -18.88 -16.65 -7.97
C LYS A 187 -17.50 -16.10 -7.72
N ASN A 188 -16.58 -16.97 -7.32
CA ASN A 188 -15.17 -16.62 -7.14
C ASN A 188 -14.64 -16.04 -8.48
N PRO A 189 -14.16 -14.78 -8.50
CA PRO A 189 -13.69 -14.12 -9.72
C PRO A 189 -12.64 -14.94 -10.48
N PHE A 190 -11.88 -15.78 -9.77
CA PHE A 190 -10.91 -16.69 -10.35
C PHE A 190 -11.51 -17.64 -11.40
N PHE A 191 -12.76 -18.09 -11.25
CA PHE A 191 -13.41 -18.97 -12.25
C PHE A 191 -13.60 -18.30 -13.61
N HIS A 192 -13.73 -16.98 -13.66
CA HIS A 192 -13.85 -16.23 -14.92
C HIS A 192 -12.49 -16.00 -15.58
N ILE A 193 -11.42 -15.96 -14.79
CA ILE A 193 -10.05 -15.73 -15.27
C ILE A 193 -9.40 -17.07 -15.69
N GLN A 194 -9.70 -18.16 -14.98
CA GLN A 194 -9.06 -19.47 -15.14
C GLN A 194 -9.07 -20.01 -16.58
N PRO A 195 -10.16 -19.93 -17.37
CA PRO A 195 -10.16 -20.40 -18.76
C PRO A 195 -9.22 -19.62 -19.68
N HIS A 196 -8.87 -18.39 -19.28
CA HIS A 196 -7.99 -17.50 -20.03
C HIS A 196 -6.55 -17.56 -19.56
N LEU A 197 -6.25 -18.26 -18.46
CA LEU A 197 -4.89 -18.52 -18.02
C LEU A 197 -4.36 -19.74 -18.80
N THR A 198 -3.42 -19.49 -19.70
CA THR A 198 -2.85 -20.54 -20.56
C THR A 198 -1.34 -20.60 -20.38
N LEU A 199 -0.79 -21.79 -20.60
CA LEU A 199 0.65 -22.01 -20.59
C LEU A 199 1.09 -22.38 -22.00
N LYS A 200 1.98 -21.57 -22.57
CA LYS A 200 2.60 -21.84 -23.87
C LYS A 200 4.10 -22.03 -23.62
N ASN A 201 4.59 -23.24 -23.84
CA ASN A 201 6.00 -23.62 -23.62
C ASN A 201 6.52 -23.33 -22.19
N GLY A 202 5.67 -23.53 -21.17
CA GLY A 202 6.03 -23.31 -19.76
C GLY A 202 5.96 -21.84 -19.31
N ILE A 203 5.69 -20.91 -20.21
CA ILE A 203 5.49 -19.48 -19.89
C ILE A 203 4.00 -19.22 -19.67
N ALA A 204 3.67 -18.52 -18.59
CA ALA A 204 2.29 -18.16 -18.25
C ALA A 204 1.76 -17.01 -19.11
N TYR A 205 0.51 -17.14 -19.56
CA TYR A 205 -0.22 -16.13 -20.32
C TYR A 205 -1.60 -15.91 -19.71
N TYR A 206 -2.09 -14.67 -19.82
CA TYR A 206 -3.51 -14.35 -19.72
C TYR A 206 -4.02 -13.92 -21.10
N LYS A 207 -4.98 -14.67 -21.65
CA LYS A 207 -5.33 -14.63 -23.07
C LYS A 207 -4.06 -14.80 -23.92
N ASP A 208 -3.67 -13.79 -24.68
CA ASP A 208 -2.46 -13.78 -25.50
C ASP A 208 -1.32 -12.93 -24.92
N ALA A 209 -1.53 -12.30 -23.77
CA ALA A 209 -0.53 -11.49 -23.10
C ALA A 209 0.35 -12.36 -22.18
N LYS A 210 1.68 -12.25 -22.35
CA LYS A 210 2.66 -12.91 -21.47
C LYS A 210 2.63 -12.31 -20.07
N TRP A 211 2.73 -13.16 -19.06
CA TRP A 211 2.94 -12.72 -17.69
C TRP A 211 4.41 -12.48 -17.41
N MET A 212 4.69 -11.28 -16.89
CA MET A 212 6.04 -10.80 -16.59
C MET A 212 6.15 -10.49 -15.10
N SER A 213 7.22 -10.97 -14.48
CA SER A 213 7.65 -10.55 -13.14
C SER A 213 8.82 -9.57 -13.25
N SER A 214 9.24 -9.01 -12.11
CA SER A 214 10.47 -8.21 -12.01
C SER A 214 11.75 -9.00 -12.30
N GLN A 215 11.68 -10.34 -12.36
CA GLN A 215 12.79 -11.22 -12.70
C GLN A 215 12.69 -11.80 -14.13
N GLY A 216 11.70 -11.37 -14.92
CA GLY A 216 11.47 -11.83 -16.28
C GLY A 216 10.17 -12.64 -16.43
N GLU A 217 10.08 -13.39 -17.52
CA GLU A 217 8.91 -14.22 -17.85
C GLU A 217 8.57 -15.16 -16.71
N ILE A 218 7.28 -15.24 -16.35
CA ILE A 218 6.83 -16.16 -15.31
C ILE A 218 6.76 -17.56 -15.92
N MET A 219 7.67 -18.42 -15.47
CA MET A 219 7.71 -19.83 -15.81
C MET A 219 6.92 -20.64 -14.78
N CYS A 220 5.95 -21.43 -15.22
CA CYS A 220 5.16 -22.29 -14.34
C CYS A 220 5.12 -23.74 -14.86
N VAL A 221 4.91 -24.68 -13.95
CA VAL A 221 4.74 -26.10 -14.29
C VAL A 221 3.27 -26.49 -14.04
N LEU A 222 2.63 -27.11 -15.03
CA LEU A 222 1.30 -27.70 -14.84
C LEU A 222 1.45 -29.01 -14.07
N GLN A 223 1.01 -29.03 -12.82
CA GLN A 223 0.82 -30.28 -12.08
C GLN A 223 -0.67 -30.55 -11.92
N GLN A 224 -1.13 -31.66 -12.49
CA GLN A 224 -2.51 -32.16 -12.37
C GLN A 224 -3.60 -31.13 -12.73
N GLY A 225 -3.34 -30.29 -13.75
CA GLY A 225 -4.31 -29.28 -14.21
C GLY A 225 -4.34 -28.00 -13.37
N THR A 226 -3.42 -27.85 -12.42
CA THR A 226 -3.22 -26.62 -11.64
C THR A 226 -1.89 -25.99 -12.01
N ILE A 227 -1.86 -24.66 -12.11
CA ILE A 227 -0.62 -23.91 -12.30
C ILE A 227 0.06 -23.85 -10.93
N SER A 228 1.27 -24.42 -10.85
CA SER A 228 2.12 -24.46 -9.66
C SER A 228 3.47 -23.82 -9.91
#